data_AF-A0AA35S6I7-F1
#
_entry.id   AF-A0AA35S6I7-F1
#
_cell.length_a   1.000
_cell.length_b   1.000
_cell.length_c   1.000
_cell.angle_alpha   90.00
_cell.angle_beta   90.00
_cell.angle_gamma   90.00
#
_symmetry.space_group_name_H-M   'P 1'
#
loop_
_entity.id
_entity.type
_entity.pdbx_description
1 polymer ?
#
loop_
_entity_poly.entity_id
_entity_poly.type
_entity_poly.pdbx_seq_one_letter_code
_entity_poly.pdbx_strand_id
1 'polypeptide(L)'
;MNASRRTNLPKELMDFPDVPFKEELPSFIGHEEMLEYLQDFAIKFNFYEDIQFHTHVEKVEPVAKATLADSDQCGTAGASGMGINDTVQWMVQTRDLEQDTVRGKSMTSS
;
A
#
# COMPACT_ATOMS: atom_id res chain seq x y z
N MET A 1 -4.88 -23.73 -9.64
CA MET A 1 -3.92 -23.55 -8.53
C MET A 1 -3.71 -24.87 -7.79
N ASN A 2 -2.61 -25.04 -7.07
CA ASN A 2 -2.27 -26.29 -6.39
C ASN A 2 -2.95 -26.42 -5.02
N ALA A 3 -3.90 -27.35 -4.93
CA ALA A 3 -4.78 -27.53 -3.78
C ALA A 3 -4.10 -27.93 -2.45
N SER A 4 -2.80 -28.27 -2.45
CA SER A 4 -2.13 -28.90 -1.30
C SER A 4 -1.09 -28.04 -0.59
N ARG A 5 -1.01 -26.72 -0.87
CA ARG A 5 -0.04 -25.86 -0.17
C ARG A 5 -0.49 -25.56 1.24
N ARG A 6 0.40 -25.86 2.17
CA ARG A 6 0.33 -25.42 3.56
C ARG A 6 1.35 -24.34 3.83
N THR A 7 1.09 -23.52 4.85
CA THR A 7 2.04 -22.53 5.33
C THR A 7 3.30 -23.22 5.83
N ASN A 8 4.44 -22.56 5.69
CA ASN A 8 5.72 -23.06 6.22
C ASN A 8 5.94 -22.64 7.69
N LEU A 9 5.08 -21.77 8.23
CA LEU A 9 5.13 -21.33 9.62
C LEU A 9 3.87 -21.79 10.37
N PRO A 10 4.00 -22.09 11.67
CA PRO A 10 2.86 -22.30 12.54
C PRO A 10 1.92 -21.08 12.59
N LYS A 11 0.60 -21.32 12.68
CA LYS A 11 -0.43 -20.28 12.74
C LYS A 11 -0.21 -19.29 13.89
N GLU A 12 0.23 -19.76 15.05
CA GLU A 12 0.52 -18.94 16.24
C GLU A 12 1.65 -17.92 16.02
N LEU A 13 2.52 -18.13 15.03
CA LEU A 13 3.58 -17.18 14.66
C LEU A 13 3.18 -16.27 13.49
N MET A 14 2.09 -16.61 12.81
CA MET A 14 1.54 -15.83 11.71
C MET A 14 0.36 -14.98 12.14
N ASP A 15 -0.07 -15.09 13.40
CA ASP A 15 -1.25 -14.38 13.89
C ASP A 15 -0.98 -12.87 13.97
N PHE A 16 -2.03 -12.09 13.73
CA PHE A 16 -2.01 -10.69 14.05
C PHE A 16 -2.49 -10.55 15.49
N PRO A 17 -1.85 -9.75 16.35
CA PRO A 17 -2.21 -9.64 17.76
C PRO A 17 -3.69 -9.31 18.00
N ASP A 18 -4.30 -8.56 17.08
CA ASP A 18 -5.70 -8.17 17.15
C ASP A 18 -6.66 -9.18 16.50
N VAL A 19 -6.17 -10.14 15.71
CA VAL A 19 -6.97 -11.12 14.96
C VAL A 19 -6.33 -12.50 15.08
N PRO A 20 -6.67 -13.29 16.11
CA PRO A 20 -6.12 -14.63 16.27
C PRO A 20 -6.73 -15.60 15.25
N PHE A 21 -5.99 -16.68 14.94
CA PHE A 21 -6.53 -17.80 14.16
C PHE A 21 -7.56 -18.60 14.97
N LYS A 22 -8.46 -19.31 14.27
CA LYS A 22 -9.39 -20.26 14.88
C LYS A 22 -8.60 -21.39 15.58
N GLU A 23 -8.93 -21.69 16.83
CA GLU A 23 -8.20 -22.68 17.65
C GLU A 23 -8.21 -24.09 17.04
N GLU A 24 -9.31 -24.44 16.36
CA GLU A 24 -9.53 -25.75 15.73
C GLU A 24 -8.61 -26.03 14.52
N LEU A 25 -7.96 -25.00 13.97
CA LEU A 25 -7.07 -25.14 12.82
C LEU A 25 -5.77 -25.87 13.18
N PRO A 26 -5.20 -26.68 12.26
CA PRO A 26 -3.90 -27.29 12.48
C PRO A 26 -2.79 -26.23 12.59
N SER A 27 -1.66 -26.56 13.21
CA SER A 27 -0.54 -25.62 13.33
C SER A 27 -0.08 -25.10 11.96
N PHE A 28 -0.04 -25.95 10.93
CA PHE A 28 0.27 -25.56 9.55
C PHE A 28 -1.01 -25.58 8.70
N ILE A 29 -1.56 -24.40 8.46
CA ILE A 29 -2.83 -24.22 7.75
C ILE A 29 -2.66 -24.32 6.24
N GLY A 30 -3.73 -24.67 5.52
CA GLY A 30 -3.75 -24.62 4.07
C GLY A 30 -3.93 -23.19 3.53
N HIS A 31 -3.73 -23.05 2.23
CA HIS A 31 -3.97 -21.77 1.53
C HIS A 31 -5.45 -21.33 1.54
N GLU A 32 -6.41 -22.25 1.67
CA GLU A 32 -7.84 -21.91 1.76
C GLU A 32 -8.16 -21.26 3.11
N GLU A 33 -7.71 -21.86 4.21
CA GLU A 33 -7.94 -21.31 5.55
C GLU A 33 -7.16 -20.01 5.78
N MET A 34 -5.97 -19.89 5.17
CA MET A 34 -5.20 -18.64 5.20
C MET A 34 -5.91 -17.52 4.42
N LEU A 35 -6.53 -17.84 3.28
CA LEU A 35 -7.32 -16.88 2.52
C LEU A 35 -8.54 -16.40 3.32
N GLU A 36 -9.27 -17.30 3.98
CA GLU A 36 -10.39 -16.93 4.86
C GLU A 36 -9.93 -15.98 5.97
N TYR A 37 -8.81 -16.28 6.63
CA TYR A 37 -8.23 -15.43 7.66
C TYR A 37 -7.88 -14.02 7.16
N LEU A 38 -7.28 -13.88 5.97
CA LEU A 38 -6.97 -12.57 5.38
C LEU A 38 -8.23 -11.79 5.00
N GLN A 39 -9.28 -12.48 4.56
CA GLN A 39 -10.57 -11.85 4.28
C GLN A 39 -11.21 -11.31 5.57
N ASP A 40 -11.26 -12.12 6.62
CA ASP A 40 -11.77 -11.71 7.94
C ASP A 40 -10.99 -10.52 8.49
N PHE A 41 -9.67 -10.54 8.35
CA PHE A 41 -8.80 -9.42 8.71
C PHE A 41 -9.15 -8.14 7.93
N ALA A 42 -9.30 -8.24 6.61
CA ALA A 42 -9.66 -7.11 5.77
C ALA A 42 -11.07 -6.57 6.06
N ILE A 43 -12.02 -7.43 6.43
CA ILE A 43 -13.37 -7.02 6.87
C ILE A 43 -13.28 -6.26 8.20
N LYS A 44 -12.54 -6.82 9.18
CA LYS A 44 -12.46 -6.25 10.53
C LYS A 44 -11.89 -4.83 10.56
N PHE A 45 -10.92 -4.53 9.70
CA PHE A 45 -10.30 -3.20 9.60
C PHE A 45 -10.85 -2.36 8.44
N ASN A 46 -11.90 -2.84 7.76
CA ASN A 46 -12.59 -2.14 6.67
C ASN A 46 -11.70 -1.77 5.47
N PHE A 47 -10.66 -2.58 5.19
CA PHE A 47 -9.69 -2.29 4.10
C PHE A 47 -10.31 -2.40 2.70
N TYR A 48 -11.46 -3.05 2.55
CA TYR A 48 -12.12 -3.18 1.26
C TYR A 48 -12.52 -1.83 0.64
N GLU A 49 -12.69 -0.78 1.45
CA GLU A 49 -12.98 0.57 0.94
C GLU A 49 -11.75 1.26 0.32
N ASP A 50 -10.56 0.92 0.80
CA ASP A 50 -9.30 1.50 0.31
C ASP A 50 -8.66 0.68 -0.82
N ILE A 51 -9.07 -0.59 -0.97
CA ILE A 51 -8.54 -1.51 -1.98
C ILE A 51 -9.36 -1.42 -3.28
N GLN A 52 -8.69 -1.06 -4.37
CA GLN A 52 -9.25 -1.14 -5.73
C GLN A 52 -8.78 -2.44 -6.41
N PHE A 53 -9.66 -3.43 -6.49
CA PHE A 53 -9.40 -4.67 -7.24
C PHE A 53 -9.35 -4.42 -8.75
N HIS A 54 -8.82 -5.39 -9.50
CA HIS A 54 -8.67 -5.34 -10.97
C HIS A 54 -7.94 -4.09 -11.50
N THR A 55 -7.12 -3.45 -10.66
CA THR A 55 -6.41 -2.22 -11.00
C THR A 55 -4.92 -2.53 -11.12
N HIS A 56 -4.39 -2.48 -12.33
CA HIS A 56 -2.97 -2.71 -12.61
C HIS A 56 -2.20 -1.39 -12.54
N VAL A 57 -1.18 -1.30 -11.68
CA VAL A 57 -0.32 -0.11 -11.59
C VAL A 57 0.70 -0.12 -12.74
N GLU A 58 0.70 0.91 -13.58
CA GLU A 58 1.60 1.01 -14.73
C GLU A 58 2.83 1.86 -14.44
N LYS A 59 2.66 2.95 -13.70
CA LYS A 59 3.73 3.92 -13.44
C LYS A 59 3.51 4.63 -12.10
N VAL A 60 4.59 4.92 -11.41
CA VAL A 60 4.62 5.77 -10.21
C VAL A 60 5.75 6.79 -10.37
N GLU A 61 5.43 8.07 -10.25
CA GLU A 61 6.42 9.15 -10.35
C GLU A 61 6.16 10.25 -9.33
N PRO A 62 7.21 10.89 -8.78
CA PRO A 62 7.02 12.03 -7.88
C PRO A 62 6.52 13.24 -8.68
N VAL A 63 5.57 13.98 -8.12
CA VAL A 63 5.14 15.27 -8.65
C VAL A 63 6.20 16.29 -8.27
N ALA A 64 6.89 16.85 -9.28
CA ALA A 64 7.86 17.92 -9.05
C ALA A 64 7.16 19.10 -8.37
N LYS A 65 7.64 19.52 -7.20
CA LYS A 65 7.25 20.81 -6.62
C LYS A 65 7.75 21.89 -7.57
N ALA A 66 6.85 22.74 -8.06
CA ALA A 66 7.27 23.92 -8.80
C ALA A 66 8.02 24.83 -7.83
N THR A 67 9.34 24.68 -7.76
CA THR A 67 10.20 25.72 -7.19
C THR A 67 9.98 26.94 -8.07
N LEU A 68 9.47 28.02 -7.49
CA LEU A 68 9.38 29.33 -8.12
C LEU A 68 10.80 29.71 -8.56
N ALA A 69 11.14 29.37 -9.81
CA ALA A 69 12.31 29.88 -10.49
C ALA A 69 11.87 31.15 -11.18
N ASP A 70 11.99 32.29 -10.49
CA ASP A 70 12.16 33.61 -11.11
C ASP A 70 12.38 34.67 -10.01
N SER A 71 13.63 34.94 -9.66
CA SER A 71 14.24 36.29 -9.75
C SER A 71 15.67 36.28 -9.24
N ASP A 72 16.59 36.71 -10.11
CA ASP A 72 17.96 37.09 -9.81
C ASP A 72 18.03 38.04 -8.61
N GLN A 73 18.74 37.69 -7.52
CA GLN A 73 19.55 38.66 -6.79
C GLN A 73 20.60 37.98 -5.89
N CYS A 74 21.85 38.42 -6.06
CA CYS A 74 22.99 38.18 -5.18
C CYS A 74 22.75 38.75 -3.78
N GLY A 75 22.89 37.94 -2.73
CA GLY A 75 22.78 38.40 -1.35
C GLY A 75 22.98 37.30 -0.30
N THR A 76 24.07 37.46 0.46
CA THR A 76 24.59 36.66 1.56
C THR A 76 23.62 36.15 2.65
N ALA A 77 24.00 34.97 3.19
CA ALA A 77 23.83 34.48 4.57
C ALA A 77 22.41 34.17 5.08
N GLY A 78 22.18 32.89 5.37
CA GLY A 78 21.08 32.44 6.21
C GLY A 78 20.92 30.92 6.15
N ALA A 79 21.46 30.23 7.15
CA ALA A 79 21.08 28.84 7.41
C ALA A 79 19.56 28.79 7.63
N SER A 80 18.82 28.18 6.70
CA SER A 80 17.40 27.92 6.87
C SER A 80 17.16 26.44 6.72
N GLY A 81 16.63 25.85 7.78
CA GLY A 81 16.67 24.43 8.09
C GLY A 81 16.08 23.54 7.00
N MET A 82 16.73 22.40 6.83
CA MET A 82 16.19 21.22 6.17
C MET A 82 15.04 20.70 7.05
N GLY A 83 13.83 21.20 6.77
CA GLY A 83 12.63 20.83 7.49
C GLY A 83 12.27 19.38 7.19
N ILE A 84 12.19 18.58 8.25
CA ILE A 84 11.84 17.15 8.31
C ILE A 84 10.42 16.78 7.80
N ASN A 85 9.74 17.67 7.07
CA ASN A 85 8.34 17.52 6.66
C ASN A 85 8.16 17.69 5.14
N ASP A 86 9.05 17.12 4.33
CA ASP A 86 8.88 17.13 2.88
C ASP A 86 7.81 16.12 2.46
N THR A 87 6.55 16.54 2.51
CA THR A 87 5.45 15.78 1.89
C THR A 87 5.76 15.61 0.41
N VAL A 88 5.94 14.36 -0.01
CA VAL A 88 6.12 14.00 -1.41
C VAL A 88 4.76 13.64 -1.98
N GLN A 89 4.37 14.37 -3.02
CA GLN A 89 3.20 14.03 -3.82
C GLN A 89 3.65 13.08 -4.92
N TRP A 90 2.91 11.99 -5.12
CA TRP A 90 3.14 10.96 -6.10
C TRP A 90 2.00 10.92 -7.10
N MET A 91 2.32 10.79 -8.38
CA MET A 91 1.37 10.48 -9.44
C MET A 91 1.46 9.00 -9.74
N VAL A 92 0.36 8.28 -9.55
CA VAL A 92 0.22 6.85 -9.83
C VAL A 92 -0.70 6.70 -11.04
N GLN A 93 -0.19 6.12 -12.10
CA GLN A 93 -0.99 5.74 -13.27
C GLN A 93 -1.42 4.28 -13.12
N THR A 94 -2.71 4.03 -13.24
CA THR A 94 -3.28 2.70 -13.16
C THR A 94 -4.16 2.41 -14.37
N ARG A 95 -4.23 1.14 -14.76
CA ARG A 95 -5.15 0.62 -15.75
C ARG A 95 -6.22 -0.21 -15.06
N ASP A 96 -7.47 0.12 -15.35
CA ASP A 96 -8.61 -0.72 -15.00
C ASP A 96 -8.65 -1.91 -15.97
N LEU A 97 -8.48 -3.13 -15.46
CA LEU A 97 -8.42 -4.35 -16.28
C LEU A 97 -9.80 -4.76 -16.81
N GLU A 98 -10.89 -4.27 -16.23
CA GLU A 98 -12.25 -4.59 -16.67
C GLU A 98 -12.74 -3.59 -17.72
N GLN A 99 -12.31 -2.33 -17.61
CA GLN A 99 -12.74 -1.24 -18.49
C GLN A 99 -11.67 -0.78 -19.49
N ASP A 100 -10.50 -1.44 -19.53
CA ASP A 100 -9.30 -1.11 -20.33
C ASP A 100 -9.01 0.41 -20.39
N THR A 101 -9.20 1.09 -19.26
CA THR A 101 -9.11 2.54 -19.14
C THR A 101 -7.96 2.92 -18.21
N VAL A 102 -7.14 3.88 -18.63
CA VAL A 102 -6.03 4.41 -17.83
C VAL A 102 -6.51 5.60 -16.98
N ARG A 103 -6.23 5.55 -15.68
CA ARG A 103 -6.53 6.60 -14.70
C ARG A 103 -5.24 7.09 -14.03
N GLY A 104 -5.07 8.40 -13.91
CA GLY A 104 -4.03 9.02 -13.09
C GLY A 104 -4.59 9.40 -11.72
N LYS A 105 -3.99 8.91 -10.63
CA LYS A 105 -4.35 9.24 -9.25
C LYS A 105 -3.17 9.92 -8.55
N SER A 106 -3.40 11.09 -7.95
CA SER A 106 -2.43 11.74 -7.08
C SER A 106 -2.55 11.16 -5.67
N MET A 107 -1.41 10.79 -5.07
CA MET A 107 -1.31 10.30 -3.69
C MET A 107 -0.25 11.11 -2.93
N THR A 108 -0.45 11.34 -1.64
CA THR A 108 0.49 12.06 -0.78
C THR A 108 0.98 11.15 0.33
N SER A 109 2.27 11.18 0.64
CA SER A 109 2.79 10.47 1.83
C SER A 109 2.27 11.12 3.11
N SER A 110 1.75 10.31 4.05
CA SER A 110 1.38 10.75 5.41
C SER A 110 2.59 10.91 6.31
#